data_AF-A0A5J9VSU1-F1
#
_entry.id   AF-A0A5J9VSU1-F1
#
_cell.length_a   1.000
_cell.length_b   1.000
_cell.length_c   1.000
_cell.angle_alpha   90.00
_cell.angle_beta   90.00
_cell.angle_gamma   90.00
#
_symmetry.space_group_name_H-M   'P 1'
#
loop_
_entity.id
_entity.type
_entity.pdbx_description
1 polymer ?
#
loop_
_entity_poly.entity_id
_entity_poly.type
_entity_poly.pdbx_seq_one_letter_code
_entity_poly.pdbx_strand_id
1 'polypeptide(L)'
;MQRFDTIDKLVLIVKVEQGVQEYKRFMQDTKIVAKCEILVLTLSLIGHAFKPILMHFLRRCVGIRKLVVELRSEMDDYPCKFWSQCPCSWLENRKTTDIVLDALEEVEVKGREATDQVVRIFCKLCSTFQRRVGITVSECGSIMRRKILAIEPTNDKVEITVLQ
;
A
#
# COMPACT_ATOMS: atom_id res chain seq x y z
N MET A 1 8.62 31.80 -13.34
CA MET A 1 9.13 30.70 -12.49
C MET A 1 8.28 29.47 -12.75
N GLN A 2 8.79 28.52 -13.54
CA GLN A 2 8.11 27.24 -13.77
C GLN A 2 8.26 26.39 -12.50
N ARG A 3 7.14 26.05 -11.87
CA ARG A 3 7.12 25.08 -10.78
C ARG A 3 7.26 23.70 -11.39
N PHE A 4 8.41 23.08 -11.22
CA PHE A 4 8.57 21.65 -11.38
C PHE A 4 7.92 20.95 -10.17
N ASP A 5 6.58 21.00 -10.08
CA ASP A 5 5.80 20.46 -8.95
C ASP A 5 5.58 18.92 -9.04
N THR A 6 6.08 18.29 -10.10
CA THR A 6 5.92 16.86 -10.36
C THR A 6 7.31 16.22 -10.43
N ILE A 7 7.54 15.22 -9.59
CA ILE A 7 8.75 14.41 -9.61
C ILE A 7 8.42 13.10 -10.33
N ASP A 8 9.21 12.68 -11.29
CA ASP A 8 8.92 11.44 -12.04
C ASP A 8 8.84 10.21 -11.12
N LYS A 9 9.77 10.12 -10.16
CA LYS A 9 9.87 9.01 -9.21
C LYS A 9 10.14 9.48 -7.79
N LEU A 10 9.26 9.13 -6.86
CA LEU A 10 9.45 9.31 -5.43
C LEU A 10 9.74 7.96 -4.76
N VAL A 11 10.84 7.88 -4.00
CA VAL A 11 11.20 6.69 -3.23
C VAL A 11 11.12 7.03 -1.74
N LEU A 12 10.28 6.30 -1.01
CA LEU A 12 10.11 6.47 0.43
C LEU A 12 10.43 5.16 1.14
N ILE A 13 11.32 5.24 2.13
CA ILE A 13 11.57 4.17 3.08
C ILE A 13 10.85 4.55 4.36
N VAL A 14 9.85 3.78 4.74
CA VAL A 14 8.99 4.07 5.87
C VAL A 14 9.24 3.06 6.97
N LYS A 15 9.71 3.59 8.10
CA LYS A 15 9.81 2.88 9.37
C LYS A 15 9.00 3.66 10.39
N VAL A 16 7.99 3.03 10.96
CA VAL A 16 7.19 3.61 12.03
C VAL A 16 7.33 2.70 13.24
N GLU A 17 7.86 3.26 14.32
CA GLU A 17 7.98 2.55 15.58
C GLU A 17 6.58 2.24 16.16
N GLN A 18 6.53 1.26 17.06
CA GLN A 18 5.28 0.91 17.72
C GLN A 18 4.81 2.08 18.60
N GLY A 19 3.59 2.56 18.36
CA GLY A 19 3.00 3.59 19.22
C GLY A 19 1.93 4.38 18.50
N VAL A 20 0.85 4.72 19.23
CA VAL A 20 -0.18 5.62 18.69
C VAL A 20 0.38 7.02 18.42
N GLN A 21 1.30 7.50 19.26
CA GLN A 21 1.96 8.80 19.07
C GLN A 21 2.86 8.79 17.84
N GLU A 22 3.70 7.76 17.67
CA GLU A 22 4.58 7.63 16.51
C GLU A 22 3.79 7.54 15.21
N TYR A 23 2.68 6.79 15.22
CA TYR A 23 1.76 6.79 14.09
C TYR A 23 1.20 8.19 13.80
N LYS A 24 0.69 8.91 14.82
CA LYS A 24 0.14 10.26 14.62
C LYS A 24 1.18 11.23 14.08
N ARG A 25 2.40 11.18 14.61
CA ARG A 25 3.53 12.00 14.15
C ARG A 25 3.85 11.70 12.69
N PHE A 26 3.96 10.43 12.33
CA PHE A 26 4.15 10.00 10.95
C PHE A 26 3.07 10.57 10.02
N MET A 27 1.80 10.48 10.41
CA MET A 27 0.68 11.00 9.60
C MET A 27 0.73 12.52 9.41
N GLN A 28 1.25 13.25 10.39
CA GLN A 28 1.46 14.70 10.32
C GLN A 28 2.64 15.04 9.40
N ASP A 29 3.77 14.37 9.59
CA ASP A 29 5.00 14.61 8.81
C ASP A 29 4.81 14.25 7.34
N THR A 30 3.99 13.25 7.04
CA THR A 30 3.65 12.82 5.68
C THR A 30 2.29 13.34 5.20
N LYS A 31 1.80 14.43 5.81
CA LYS A 31 0.52 15.04 5.40
C LYS A 31 0.57 15.56 3.97
N ILE A 32 1.72 16.04 3.52
CA ILE A 32 1.98 16.52 2.16
C ILE A 32 3.03 15.59 1.56
N VAL A 33 2.66 14.93 0.45
CA VAL A 33 3.57 14.10 -0.34
C VAL A 33 3.68 14.76 -1.71
N ALA A 34 4.90 14.83 -2.26
CA ALA A 34 5.11 15.38 -3.60
C ALA A 34 4.31 14.60 -4.64
N LYS A 35 3.77 15.30 -5.65
CA LYS A 35 3.13 14.65 -6.78
C LYS A 35 4.19 13.86 -7.56
N CYS A 36 3.86 12.62 -7.89
CA CYS A 36 4.76 11.76 -8.63
C CYS A 36 4.01 10.78 -9.53
N GLU A 37 4.67 10.40 -10.61
CA GLU A 37 4.17 9.39 -11.54
C GLU A 37 4.49 7.97 -11.04
N ILE A 38 5.68 7.80 -10.45
CA ILE A 38 6.14 6.54 -9.88
C ILE A 38 6.36 6.72 -8.37
N LEU A 39 5.66 5.93 -7.56
CA LEU A 39 5.88 5.88 -6.12
C LEU A 39 6.49 4.53 -5.75
N VAL A 40 7.61 4.55 -5.04
CA VAL A 40 8.21 3.36 -4.43
C VAL A 40 8.12 3.49 -2.91
N LEU A 41 7.40 2.56 -2.28
CA LEU A 41 7.24 2.46 -0.84
C LEU A 41 7.95 1.22 -0.33
N THR A 42 9.07 1.40 0.36
CA THR A 42 9.70 0.34 1.14
C THR A 42 9.19 0.43 2.58
N LEU A 43 8.38 -0.53 2.99
CA LEU A 43 7.69 -0.56 4.28
C LEU A 43 8.38 -1.57 5.20
N SER A 44 9.01 -1.05 6.25
CA SER A 44 9.57 -1.82 7.36
C SER A 44 8.76 -1.50 8.60
N LEU A 45 7.66 -2.23 8.77
CA LEU A 45 6.61 -1.95 9.74
C LEU A 45 6.34 -3.16 10.60
N ILE A 46 6.00 -2.91 11.86
CA ILE A 46 5.63 -3.96 12.80
C ILE A 46 4.11 -4.12 12.82
N GLY A 47 3.63 -5.35 12.66
CA GLY A 47 2.23 -5.73 12.81
C GLY A 47 1.25 -4.96 11.90
N HIS A 48 0.10 -4.57 12.48
CA HIS A 48 -1.07 -4.08 11.73
C HIS A 48 -0.98 -2.62 11.21
N ALA A 49 0.14 -1.93 11.42
CA ALA A 49 0.34 -0.56 10.94
C ALA A 49 0.41 -0.48 9.40
N PHE A 50 0.71 -1.59 8.74
CA PHE A 50 0.87 -1.70 7.29
C PHE A 50 -0.32 -1.11 6.50
N LYS A 51 -1.52 -1.66 6.70
CA LYS A 51 -2.70 -1.27 5.92
C LYS A 51 -3.01 0.23 6.10
N PRO A 52 -3.12 0.77 7.33
CA PRO A 52 -3.32 2.20 7.54
C PRO A 52 -2.29 3.09 6.83
N ILE A 53 -1.00 2.74 6.90
CA ILE A 53 0.09 3.51 6.26
C ILE A 53 -0.02 3.45 4.73
N LEU A 54 -0.29 2.27 4.15
CA LEU A 54 -0.52 2.17 2.71
C LEU A 54 -1.72 3.02 2.27
N MET A 55 -2.85 2.94 2.99
CA MET A 55 -4.04 3.76 2.68
C MET A 55 -3.75 5.26 2.79
N HIS A 56 -2.94 5.68 3.76
CA HIS A 56 -2.54 7.08 3.92
C HIS A 56 -1.82 7.64 2.70
N PHE A 57 -0.90 6.87 2.10
CA PHE A 57 -0.20 7.27 0.87
C PHE A 57 -1.12 7.26 -0.34
N LEU A 58 -1.93 6.22 -0.52
CA LEU A 58 -2.85 6.12 -1.67
C LEU A 58 -3.86 7.28 -1.73
N ARG A 59 -4.22 7.87 -0.58
CA ARG A 59 -5.09 9.06 -0.53
C ARG A 59 -4.41 10.35 -0.96
N ARG A 60 -3.10 10.44 -0.82
CA ARG A 60 -2.36 11.70 -1.00
C ARG A 60 -1.67 11.79 -2.34
N CYS A 61 -1.29 10.65 -2.89
CA CYS A 61 -0.55 10.61 -4.13
C CYS A 61 -1.51 10.40 -5.31
N VAL A 62 -2.03 11.53 -5.82
CA VAL A 62 -2.88 11.56 -7.02
C VAL A 62 -2.00 11.53 -8.28
N GLY A 63 -2.46 10.85 -9.32
CA GLY A 63 -1.77 10.80 -10.61
C GLY A 63 -0.63 9.77 -10.70
N ILE A 64 -0.47 8.90 -9.70
CA ILE A 64 0.47 7.78 -9.77
C ILE A 64 0.05 6.85 -10.91
N ARG A 65 0.99 6.56 -11.81
CA ARG A 65 0.86 5.52 -12.84
C ARG A 65 1.44 4.19 -12.38
N LYS A 66 2.54 4.22 -11.62
CA LYS A 66 3.20 3.03 -11.10
C LYS A 66 3.44 3.11 -9.60
N LEU A 67 2.99 2.09 -8.89
CA LEU A 67 3.28 1.91 -7.46
C LEU A 67 4.14 0.67 -7.25
N VAL A 68 5.22 0.80 -6.50
CA VAL A 68 6.01 -0.33 -6.01
C VAL A 68 5.87 -0.37 -4.49
N VAL A 69 5.43 -1.51 -3.95
CA VAL A 69 5.33 -1.76 -2.52
C VAL A 69 6.30 -2.88 -2.16
N GLU A 70 7.37 -2.54 -1.45
CA GLU A 70 8.35 -3.50 -0.95
C GLU A 70 8.14 -3.71 0.55
N LEU A 71 7.87 -4.95 0.94
CA LEU A 71 7.65 -5.36 2.33
C LEU A 71 8.94 -5.96 2.89
N ARG A 72 9.56 -5.26 3.83
CA ARG A 72 10.70 -5.76 4.60
C ARG A 72 10.18 -6.18 5.96
N SER A 73 9.92 -7.48 6.13
CA SER A 73 9.26 -8.03 7.32
C SER A 73 10.12 -7.92 8.58
N GLU A 74 9.48 -7.46 9.66
CA GLU A 74 9.46 -8.10 10.99
C GLU A 74 7.99 -8.11 11.43
N MET A 75 7.13 -8.88 10.77
CA MET A 75 5.75 -9.06 11.20
C MET A 75 5.68 -10.08 12.33
N ASP A 76 5.94 -9.63 13.55
CA ASP A 76 5.39 -10.36 14.68
C ASP A 76 3.86 -10.27 14.61
N ASP A 77 3.20 -11.43 14.71
CA ASP A 77 1.75 -11.62 14.80
C ASP A 77 1.25 -11.07 16.16
N TYR A 78 1.51 -9.79 16.45
CA TYR A 78 1.09 -9.16 17.68
C TYR A 78 -0.41 -8.87 17.60
N PRO A 79 -1.24 -9.49 18.45
CA PRO A 79 -2.67 -9.30 18.38
C PRO A 79 -3.02 -7.84 18.69
N CYS A 80 -3.83 -7.24 17.81
CA CYS A 80 -4.43 -5.90 17.96
C CYS A 80 -5.15 -5.66 19.30
N LYS A 81 -5.41 -6.73 20.07
CA LYS A 81 -6.23 -6.74 21.29
C LYS A 81 -5.62 -5.95 22.45
N PHE A 82 -4.30 -5.72 22.47
CA PHE A 82 -3.68 -5.00 23.58
C PHE A 82 -3.92 -3.50 23.53
N TRP A 83 -4.15 -2.90 22.35
CA TRP A 83 -4.26 -1.45 22.20
C TRP A 83 -5.64 -1.07 21.65
N SER A 84 -6.55 -0.67 22.54
CA SER A 84 -7.88 -0.15 22.19
C SER A 84 -7.82 1.06 21.23
N GLN A 85 -6.65 1.66 21.06
CA GLN A 85 -6.40 2.79 20.15
C GLN A 85 -5.52 2.44 18.94
N CYS A 86 -5.32 1.15 18.61
CA CYS A 86 -4.50 0.76 17.46
C CYS A 86 -5.00 1.43 16.16
N PRO A 87 -4.13 2.05 15.34
CA PRO A 87 -4.55 2.75 14.12
C PRO A 87 -5.38 1.90 13.15
N CYS A 88 -5.23 0.58 13.14
CA CYS A 88 -6.04 -0.29 12.29
C CYS A 88 -7.53 -0.34 12.68
N SER A 89 -7.89 0.06 13.90
CA SER A 89 -9.29 0.16 14.34
C SER A 89 -9.94 1.49 13.94
N TRP A 90 -9.16 2.51 13.58
CA TRP A 90 -9.68 3.85 13.29
C TRP A 90 -10.52 3.84 12.02
N LEU A 91 -11.71 4.45 12.09
CA LEU A 91 -12.67 4.46 10.99
C LEU A 91 -12.09 5.10 9.72
N GLU A 92 -11.31 6.17 9.88
CA GLU A 92 -10.61 6.84 8.78
C GLU A 92 -9.71 5.87 8.00
N ASN A 93 -9.01 4.96 8.68
CA ASN A 93 -8.14 3.97 8.06
C ASN A 93 -8.89 2.80 7.41
N ARG A 94 -10.22 2.74 7.56
CA ARG A 94 -11.09 1.74 6.91
C ARG A 94 -11.78 2.26 5.65
N LYS A 95 -11.96 3.58 5.53
CA LYS A 95 -12.64 4.20 4.39
C LYS A 95 -11.77 4.09 3.13
N THR A 96 -12.38 3.84 1.99
CA THR A 96 -11.69 3.86 0.68
C THR A 96 -12.25 4.92 -0.25
N THR A 97 -13.26 5.67 0.20
CA THR A 97 -14.04 6.63 -0.60
C THR A 97 -13.24 7.85 -1.05
N ASP A 98 -12.12 8.13 -0.38
CA ASP A 98 -11.23 9.26 -0.62
C ASP A 98 -9.94 8.88 -1.37
N ILE A 99 -9.84 7.62 -1.82
CA ILE A 99 -8.71 7.12 -2.61
C ILE A 99 -9.04 7.29 -4.09
N VAL A 100 -8.17 8.01 -4.82
CA VAL A 100 -8.30 8.24 -6.27
C VAL A 100 -7.08 7.64 -6.96
N LEU A 101 -7.29 6.56 -7.71
CA LEU A 101 -6.27 5.79 -8.44
C LEU A 101 -6.63 5.69 -9.92
N ASP A 102 -7.06 6.81 -10.50
CA ASP A 102 -7.53 6.93 -11.88
C ASP A 102 -6.42 6.75 -12.92
N ALA A 103 -5.22 7.25 -12.61
CA ALA A 103 -4.03 7.14 -13.45
C ALA A 103 -3.25 5.83 -13.25
N LEU A 104 -3.60 5.02 -12.24
CA LEU A 104 -2.83 3.83 -11.89
C LEU A 104 -2.92 2.78 -13.01
N GLU A 105 -1.76 2.26 -13.43
CA GLU A 105 -1.61 1.28 -14.49
C GLU A 105 -0.83 0.05 -14.00
N GLU A 106 0.14 0.26 -13.10
CA GLU A 106 1.03 -0.80 -12.61
C GLU A 106 1.16 -0.79 -11.09
N VAL A 107 1.10 -1.98 -10.48
CA VAL A 107 1.46 -2.23 -9.09
C VAL A 107 2.47 -3.36 -9.03
N GLU A 108 3.65 -3.11 -8.47
CA GLU A 108 4.62 -4.14 -8.10
C GLU A 108 4.57 -4.37 -6.59
N VAL A 109 4.40 -5.62 -6.16
CA VAL A 109 4.45 -6.01 -4.75
C VAL A 109 5.63 -6.94 -4.55
N LYS A 110 6.57 -6.55 -3.69
CA LYS A 110 7.78 -7.30 -3.37
C LYS A 110 7.79 -7.66 -1.90
N GLY A 111 8.20 -8.87 -1.56
CA GLY A 111 8.41 -9.27 -0.18
C GLY A 111 7.98 -10.71 0.10
N ARG A 112 8.52 -11.28 1.16
CA ARG A 112 8.27 -12.69 1.50
C ARG A 112 6.93 -12.93 2.20
N GLU A 113 6.45 -11.94 2.92
CA GLU A 113 5.27 -12.03 3.80
C GLU A 113 4.29 -10.89 3.53
N ALA A 114 3.01 -11.14 3.85
CA ALA A 114 1.90 -10.19 3.73
C ALA A 114 1.65 -9.57 2.35
N THR A 115 2.33 -10.06 1.30
CA THR A 115 2.08 -9.65 -0.09
C THR A 115 0.64 -9.93 -0.51
N ASP A 116 0.03 -11.01 -0.01
CA ASP A 116 -1.38 -11.33 -0.24
C ASP A 116 -2.33 -10.25 0.30
N GLN A 117 -1.99 -9.64 1.44
CA GLN A 117 -2.79 -8.56 2.02
C GLN A 117 -2.77 -7.31 1.13
N VAL A 118 -1.61 -7.00 0.52
CA VAL A 118 -1.47 -5.89 -0.43
C VAL A 118 -2.32 -6.13 -1.66
N VAL A 119 -2.23 -7.32 -2.25
CA VAL A 119 -3.03 -7.69 -3.42
C VAL A 119 -4.52 -7.60 -3.09
N ARG A 120 -4.96 -8.12 -1.94
CA ARG A 120 -6.36 -8.03 -1.49
C ARG A 120 -6.83 -6.58 -1.31
N ILE A 121 -5.96 -5.67 -0.90
CA ILE A 121 -6.27 -4.25 -0.80
C ILE A 121 -6.54 -3.68 -2.19
N PHE A 122 -5.65 -3.93 -3.17
CA PHE A 122 -5.85 -3.42 -4.54
C PHE A 122 -7.06 -4.05 -5.22
N CYS A 123 -7.33 -5.33 -5.00
CA CYS A 123 -8.57 -5.96 -5.49
C CYS A 123 -9.82 -5.28 -4.90
N LYS A 124 -9.79 -4.81 -3.63
CA LYS A 124 -10.91 -4.04 -3.05
C LYS A 124 -11.02 -2.63 -3.61
N LEU A 125 -9.90 -2.04 -4.00
CA LEU A 125 -9.83 -0.71 -4.60
C LEU A 125 -10.11 -0.71 -6.11
N CYS A 126 -10.36 -1.88 -6.72
CA CYS A 126 -10.49 -2.00 -8.17
C CYS A 126 -11.62 -1.15 -8.76
N SER A 127 -12.65 -0.83 -7.98
CA SER A 127 -13.73 0.08 -8.38
C SER A 127 -13.27 1.51 -8.60
N THR A 128 -12.13 1.90 -8.03
CA THR A 128 -11.52 3.23 -8.20
C THR A 128 -10.68 3.34 -9.48
N PHE A 129 -10.33 2.22 -10.12
CA PHE A 129 -9.49 2.20 -11.31
C PHE A 129 -10.28 2.61 -12.56
N GLN A 130 -9.72 3.54 -13.33
CA GLN A 130 -10.29 3.94 -14.62
C GLN A 130 -9.76 3.07 -15.78
N ARG A 131 -8.61 2.44 -15.60
CA ARG A 131 -7.96 1.55 -16.57
C ARG A 131 -7.72 0.16 -15.99
N ARG A 132 -7.26 -0.76 -16.83
CA ARG A 132 -6.73 -2.05 -16.36
C ARG A 132 -5.43 -1.79 -15.59
N VAL A 133 -5.29 -2.45 -14.45
CA VAL A 133 -4.13 -2.39 -13.56
C VAL A 133 -3.47 -3.76 -13.50
N GLY A 134 -2.20 -3.81 -13.88
CA GLY A 134 -1.36 -5.00 -13.72
C GLY A 134 -0.74 -5.03 -12.33
N ILE A 135 -1.03 -6.06 -11.55
CA ILE A 135 -0.44 -6.33 -10.24
C ILE A 135 0.58 -7.45 -10.39
N THR A 136 1.85 -7.09 -10.37
CA THR A 136 2.95 -8.06 -10.39
C THR A 136 3.44 -8.31 -8.97
N VAL A 137 3.54 -9.58 -8.57
CA VAL A 137 4.08 -9.98 -7.28
C VAL A 137 5.38 -10.76 -7.48
N SER A 138 6.45 -10.34 -6.81
CA SER A 138 7.75 -11.01 -6.84
C SER A 138 8.29 -11.24 -5.43
N GLU A 139 9.34 -12.07 -5.32
CA GLU A 139 10.03 -12.39 -4.05
C GLU A 139 9.11 -12.98 -2.95
N CYS A 140 7.98 -13.52 -3.38
CA CYS A 140 6.90 -14.00 -2.53
C CYS A 140 7.13 -15.45 -2.08
N GLY A 141 7.00 -15.73 -0.78
CA GLY A 141 7.11 -17.09 -0.25
C GLY A 141 6.05 -18.04 -0.82
N SER A 142 6.33 -19.34 -0.83
CA SER A 142 5.45 -20.37 -1.42
C SER A 142 4.03 -20.38 -0.83
N ILE A 143 3.90 -20.11 0.47
CA ILE A 143 2.60 -19.99 1.17
C ILE A 143 1.83 -18.77 0.65
N MET A 144 2.48 -17.60 0.61
CA MET A 144 1.86 -16.37 0.13
C MET A 144 1.46 -16.47 -1.34
N ARG A 145 2.27 -17.14 -2.16
CA ARG A 145 1.95 -17.41 -3.56
C ARG A 145 0.63 -18.17 -3.71
N ARG A 146 0.41 -19.25 -2.93
CA ARG A 146 -0.87 -19.97 -2.96
C ARG A 146 -2.03 -19.07 -2.53
N LYS A 147 -1.84 -18.25 -1.51
CA LYS A 147 -2.87 -17.30 -1.05
C LYS A 147 -3.23 -16.27 -2.12
N ILE A 148 -2.24 -15.80 -2.90
CA ILE A 148 -2.43 -14.82 -3.97
C ILE A 148 -3.13 -15.45 -5.17
N LEU A 149 -2.71 -16.64 -5.58
CA LEU A 149 -3.35 -17.37 -6.69
C LEU A 149 -4.81 -17.74 -6.39
N ALA A 150 -5.19 -17.82 -5.12
CA ALA A 150 -6.57 -18.03 -4.69
C ALA A 150 -7.40 -16.72 -4.58
N ILE A 151 -6.82 -15.56 -4.92
CA ILE A 151 -7.55 -14.30 -4.97
C ILE A 151 -8.25 -14.21 -6.31
N GLU A 152 -9.58 -14.11 -6.27
CA GLU A 152 -10.40 -13.77 -7.42
C GLU A 152 -10.67 -12.26 -7.40
N PRO A 153 -10.14 -11.47 -8.35
CA PRO A 153 -10.46 -10.07 -8.44
C PRO A 153 -11.95 -9.89 -8.73
N THR A 154 -12.57 -8.92 -8.06
CA THR A 154 -14.01 -8.62 -8.23
C THR A 154 -14.32 -7.84 -9.52
N ASN A 155 -13.31 -7.56 -10.35
CA ASN A 155 -13.39 -6.70 -11.52
C ASN A 155 -12.33 -7.13 -12.55
N ASP A 156 -12.68 -7.14 -13.84
CA ASP A 156 -11.81 -7.48 -14.96
C ASP A 156 -10.71 -6.44 -15.22
N LYS A 157 -10.77 -5.30 -14.52
CA LYS A 157 -9.72 -4.27 -14.49
C LYS A 157 -8.46 -4.67 -13.74
N VAL A 158 -8.39 -5.84 -13.11
CA VAL A 158 -7.22 -6.27 -12.35
C VAL A 158 -6.66 -7.55 -12.92
N GLU A 159 -5.39 -7.49 -13.33
CA GLU A 159 -4.62 -8.64 -13.77
C GLU A 159 -3.54 -8.92 -12.72
N ILE A 160 -3.46 -10.15 -12.20
CA ILE A 160 -2.47 -10.52 -11.18
C ILE A 160 -1.47 -11.48 -11.82
N THR A 161 -0.19 -11.11 -11.79
CA THR A 161 0.92 -11.95 -12.24
C THR A 161 1.83 -12.24 -11.06
N VAL A 162 2.14 -13.52 -10.81
CA VAL A 162 3.08 -13.92 -9.74
C VAL A 162 4.34 -14.48 -10.38
N LEU A 163 5.45 -13.78 -10.23
CA LEU A 163 6.75 -14.16 -10.77
C LEU A 163 7.41 -15.26 -9.94
N GLN A 164 8.23 -16.08 -10.60
CA GLN A 164 9.05 -17.13 -9.97
C GLN A 164 10.31 -16.58 -9.34
#